data_AF-A0A0F9BHT5-F1
#
_entry.id   AF-A0A0F9BHT5-F1
#
_cell.length_a   1.000
_cell.length_b   1.000
_cell.length_c   1.000
_cell.angle_alpha   90.00
_cell.angle_beta   90.00
_cell.angle_gamma   90.00
#
_symmetry.space_group_name_H-M   'P 1'
#
loop_
_entity.id
_entity.type
_entity.pdbx_description
1 polymer ?
#
loop_
_entity_poly.entity_id
_entity_poly.type
_entity_poly.pdbx_seq_one_letter_code
_entity_poly.pdbx_strand_id
1 'polypeptide(L)' 'MRRLLVRVLVKLLDWLGYSPDGVPELVMRGAELAVEQVRYKFSGTSGEHKRAQAFRMLLNLCPDADHRDLGYAIEKCLRR' A
#
# COMPACT_ATOMS: atom_id res chain seq x y z
N MET A 1 -2.28 -23.90 17.41
CA MET A 1 -3.67 -23.41 17.38
C MET A 1 -3.79 -21.89 17.30
N ARG A 2 -3.16 -21.11 18.20
CA ARG A 2 -3.26 -19.64 18.24
C ARG A 2 -2.96 -18.90 16.91
N ARG A 3 -1.92 -19.32 16.17
CA ARG A 3 -1.57 -18.73 14.85
C ARG A 3 -2.61 -19.00 13.75
N LEU A 4 -3.31 -20.13 13.81
CA LEU A 4 -4.29 -20.51 12.81
C LEU A 4 -5.56 -19.66 12.98
N LEU A 5 -6.00 -19.48 14.23
CA LEU A 5 -7.11 -18.59 14.60
C LEU A 5 -6.85 -17.14 14.20
N VAL A 6 -5.64 -16.63 14.43
CA VAL A 6 -5.26 -15.27 14.01
C VAL A 6 -5.34 -15.12 12.48
N ARG A 7 -4.86 -16.10 11.71
CA ARG A 7 -4.95 -16.04 10.23
C ARG A 7 -6.40 -16.07 9.73
N VAL A 8 -7.25 -16.89 10.35
CA VAL A 8 -8.67 -16.95 10.01
C VAL A 8 -9.34 -15.62 10.34
N LEU A 9 -9.07 -15.05 11.51
CA LEU A 9 -9.60 -13.74 11.92
C LEU A 9 -9.17 -12.62 10.96
N VAL A 10 -7.90 -12.57 10.57
CA VAL A 10 -7.39 -11.57 9.62
C VAL A 10 -8.09 -11.69 8.26
N LYS A 11 -8.29 -12.92 7.75
CA LYS A 11 -9.03 -13.13 6.50
C LYS A 11 -10.50 -12.73 6.60
N LEU A 12 -11.12 -12.93 7.76
CA LEU A 12 -12.52 -12.60 7.99
C LEU A 12 -12.71 -11.08 8.10
N LEU A 13 -11.76 -10.40 8.75
CA LEU A 13 -11.71 -8.94 8.80
C LEU A 13 -11.49 -8.35 7.41
N ASP A 14 -10.55 -8.88 6.64
CA ASP A 14 -10.31 -8.45 5.25
C ASP A 14 -11.56 -8.64 4.36
N TRP A 15 -12.26 -9.78 4.51
CA TRP A 15 -13.54 -10.02 3.84
C TRP A 15 -14.65 -9.03 4.26
N LEU A 16 -14.59 -8.52 5.49
CA LEU A 16 -15.48 -7.47 5.99
C LEU A 16 -14.98 -6.04 5.66
N GLY A 17 -13.90 -5.90 4.89
CA GLY A 17 -13.28 -4.61 4.54
C GLY A 17 -12.36 -4.04 5.62
N TYR A 18 -12.13 -4.77 6.71
CA TYR A 18 -11.18 -4.44 7.77
C TYR A 18 -9.79 -5.00 7.44
N SER A 19 -8.98 -4.20 6.76
CA SER A 19 -7.55 -4.47 6.69
C SER A 19 -6.89 -4.21 8.06
N PRO A 20 -5.93 -5.01 8.52
CA PRO A 20 -5.25 -4.81 9.81
C PRO A 20 -4.56 -3.45 9.93
N ASP A 21 -4.29 -2.79 8.81
CA ASP A 21 -3.70 -1.45 8.73
C ASP A 21 -4.74 -0.33 8.52
N GLY A 22 -6.02 -0.68 8.40
CA GLY A 22 -7.09 0.23 8.00
C GLY A 22 -7.10 0.59 6.51
N VAL A 23 -6.14 0.08 5.72
CA VAL A 23 -6.02 0.36 4.28
C VAL A 23 -6.35 -0.87 3.44
N PRO A 24 -7.24 -0.79 2.44
CA PRO A 24 -7.62 -1.93 1.60
C PRO A 24 -6.42 -2.71 1.03
N GLU A 25 -6.49 -4.05 1.01
CA GLU A 25 -5.37 -4.88 0.51
C GLU A 25 -4.99 -4.51 -0.93
N LEU A 26 -5.97 -4.17 -1.77
CA LEU A 26 -5.73 -3.72 -3.14
C LEU A 26 -4.83 -2.47 -3.20
N VAL A 27 -5.07 -1.49 -2.32
CA VAL A 27 -4.26 -0.27 -2.21
C VAL A 27 -2.85 -0.61 -1.75
N MET A 28 -2.71 -1.52 -0.78
CA MET A 28 -1.40 -1.98 -0.31
C MET A 28 -0.59 -2.66 -1.42
N ARG A 29 -1.19 -3.59 -2.17
CA ARG A 29 -0.51 -4.25 -3.30
C ARG A 29 -0.17 -3.28 -4.43
N GLY A 30 -1.09 -2.35 -4.74
CA GLY A 30 -0.84 -1.29 -5.69
C GLY A 30 0.35 -0.42 -5.26
N ALA A 31 0.44 -0.10 -3.97
CA ALA A 31 1.53 0.69 -3.41
C ALA A 31 2.87 -0.03 -3.52
N GLU A 32 2.91 -1.35 -3.24
CA GLU A 32 4.13 -2.16 -3.40
C GLU A 32 4.65 -2.10 -4.85
N LEU A 33 3.76 -2.31 -5.84
CA LEU A 33 4.12 -2.21 -7.27
C LEU A 33 4.57 -0.81 -7.67
N ALA A 34 3.87 0.23 -7.22
CA ALA A 34 4.21 1.61 -7.52
C ALA A 34 5.57 1.99 -6.94
N VAL A 35 5.85 1.59 -5.70
CA VAL A 35 7.13 1.85 -5.03
C VAL A 35 8.28 1.10 -5.71
N GLU A 36 8.10 -0.17 -6.05
CA GLU A 36 9.11 -0.95 -6.77
C GLU A 36 9.44 -0.31 -8.13
N GLN A 37 8.41 0.05 -8.89
CA GLN A 37 8.60 0.67 -10.20
C GLN A 37 9.31 2.02 -10.11
N VAL A 38 9.00 2.81 -9.09
CA VAL A 38 9.66 4.10 -8.85
C VAL A 38 11.09 3.93 -8.34
N ARG A 39 11.36 2.93 -7.48
CA ARG A 39 12.73 2.60 -7.04
C ARG A 39 13.61 2.25 -8.25
N TYR A 40 13.08 1.50 -9.21
CA TYR A 40 13.79 1.14 -10.44
C TYR A 40 13.97 2.34 -11.39
N LYS A 41 12.87 3.03 -11.74
CA LYS A 41 12.89 4.12 -12.74
C LYS A 41 13.62 5.38 -12.27
N PHE A 42 13.60 5.65 -10.96
CA PHE A 42 14.11 6.89 -10.39
C PHE A 42 15.19 6.66 -9.33
N SER A 43 16.02 5.63 -9.49
CA SER A 43 17.02 5.20 -8.49
C SER A 43 17.89 6.33 -7.91
N GLY A 44 18.22 7.37 -8.70
CA GLY A 44 19.02 8.53 -8.28
C GLY A 44 18.27 9.77 -7.78
N THR A 45 16.94 9.75 -7.65
CA THR A 45 16.18 10.93 -7.18
C THR A 45 15.93 10.92 -5.67
N SER A 46 15.55 12.10 -5.14
CA SER A 46 15.19 12.26 -3.72
C SER A 46 14.00 11.37 -3.34
N GLY A 47 13.94 10.99 -2.06
CA GLY A 47 12.82 10.20 -1.52
C GLY A 47 11.47 10.90 -1.70
N GLU A 48 11.44 12.24 -1.67
CA GLU A 48 10.22 13.03 -1.90
C GLU A 48 9.73 12.93 -3.35
N HIS A 49 10.63 12.99 -4.33
CA HIS A 49 10.26 12.77 -5.72
C HIS A 49 9.68 11.36 -5.92
N LYS A 50 10.31 10.35 -5.33
CA LYS A 50 9.83 8.96 -5.39
C LYS A 50 8.43 8.81 -4.78
N ARG A 51 8.17 9.43 -3.63
CA ARG A 51 6.85 9.44 -3.00
C ARG A 51 5.78 10.06 -3.90
N ALA A 52 6.07 11.22 -4.49
CA ALA A 52 5.12 11.89 -5.38
C ALA A 52 4.79 11.06 -6.62
N GLN A 53 5.80 10.41 -7.22
CA GLN A 53 5.57 9.52 -8.37
C GLN A 53 4.77 8.28 -7.99
N ALA A 54 5.13 7.61 -6.90
CA ALA A 54 4.41 6.43 -6.44
C ALA A 54 2.95 6.78 -6.11
N PHE A 55 2.71 7.94 -5.50
CA PHE A 55 1.38 8.43 -5.17
C PHE A 55 0.54 8.65 -6.42
N ARG A 56 1.09 9.32 -7.43
CA ARG A 56 0.39 9.55 -8.69
C ARG A 56 0.06 8.24 -9.42
N MET A 57 0.96 7.27 -9.40
CA MET A 57 0.75 5.96 -10.01
C MET A 57 -0.34 5.18 -9.26
N LEU A 58 -0.31 5.20 -7.93
CA LEU A 58 -1.29 4.52 -7.10
C LEU A 58 -2.68 5.16 -7.20
N LEU A 59 -2.76 6.49 -7.26
CA LEU A 59 -4.01 7.21 -7.49
C LEU A 59 -4.65 6.86 -8.84
N ASN A 60 -3.84 6.67 -9.89
CA ASN A 60 -4.35 6.23 -11.18
C ASN A 60 -4.87 4.78 -11.16
N LEU A 61 -4.29 3.92 -10.32
CA LEU A 61 -4.72 2.53 -10.15
C LEU A 61 -5.98 2.41 -9.27
N CYS A 62 -6.11 3.28 -8.28
CA CYS A 62 -7.18 3.29 -7.28
C CYS A 62 -7.71 4.73 -7.12
N PRO A 63 -8.43 5.27 -8.12
CA PRO A 63 -8.88 6.67 -8.11
C PRO A 63 -9.92 6.97 -7.03
N ASP A 64 -10.69 5.95 -6.63
CA ASP A 64 -11.73 6.07 -5.62
C ASP A 64 -11.22 5.84 -4.18
N ALA A 65 -9.93 5.50 -4.02
CA ALA A 65 -9.35 5.26 -2.70
C ALA A 65 -9.02 6.58 -1.98
N ASP A 66 -9.19 6.58 -0.66
CA ASP A 66 -8.88 7.77 0.15
C ASP A 66 -7.38 8.12 0.02
N HIS A 67 -7.09 9.39 -0.27
CA HIS A 67 -5.72 9.88 -0.44
C HIS A 67 -4.83 9.62 0.78
N ARG A 68 -5.41 9.63 1.98
CA ARG A 68 -4.70 9.31 3.23
C ARG A 68 -4.23 7.86 3.21
N ASP A 69 -5.08 6.95 2.77
CA ASP A 69 -4.78 5.51 2.69
C ASP A 69 -3.70 5.24 1.64
N LEU A 70 -3.79 5.90 0.49
CA LEU A 70 -2.75 5.86 -0.54
C LEU A 70 -1.39 6.34 0.00
N GLY A 71 -1.38 7.48 0.69
CA GLY A 71 -0.18 8.05 1.29
C GLY A 71 0.43 7.15 2.35
N TYR A 72 -0.40 6.60 3.24
CA TYR A 72 0.03 5.64 4.26
C TYR A 72 0.64 4.39 3.64
N ALA A 73 -0.02 3.80 2.64
CA ALA A 73 0.45 2.58 1.98
C ALA A 73 1.84 2.76 1.36
N ILE A 74 2.07 3.89 0.69
CA ILE A 74 3.35 4.21 0.05
C ILE A 74 4.45 4.42 1.09
N GLU A 75 4.19 5.21 2.13
CA GLU A 75 5.14 5.41 3.24
C GLU A 75 5.52 4.09 3.89
N LYS A 76 4.53 3.21 4.11
CA LYS A 76 4.76 1.89 4.69
C LYS A 76 5.62 1.01 3.78
N CYS A 77 5.40 1.04 2.47
CA CYS A 77 6.21 0.29 1.50
C CYS A 77 7.63 0.84 1.36
N LEU A 78 7.83 2.16 1.47
CA LEU A 78 9.16 2.77 1.38
C LEU A 78 10.04 2.49 2.60
N ARG A 79 9.44 2.27 3.77
CA ARG A 79 10.14 1.95 5.02
C ARG A 79 10.53 0.47 5.14
N ARG A 80 10.02 -0.40 4.26
CA ARG A 80 10.46 -1.80 4.13
C ARG A 80 11.71 -1.89 3.25
#